data_AF-A0A8T5XLM2-F1
#
_entry.id   AF-A0A8T5XLM2-F1
#
_cell.length_a   1.000
_cell.length_b   1.000
_cell.length_c   1.000
_cell.angle_alpha   90.00
_cell.angle_beta   90.00
_cell.angle_gamma   90.00
#
_symmetry.space_group_name_H-M   'P 1'
#
loop_
_entity.id
_entity.type
_entity.pdbx_description
1 polymer ?
#
loop_
_entity_poly.entity_id
_entity_poly.type
_entity_poly.pdbx_seq_one_letter_code
_entity_poly.pdbx_strand_id
1 'polypeptide(L)'
;MKKITKKIITGALAISIIGTGSSVLASTYQVKSGDTFWKIASKYDLSTSELMKENNATKDTILYIGDKLNIPDSEENFYTVQKGDTPWIISNKFDVSLTELLSINNLDSNSYIYIGQKLKIPNKETIEIPKQPESYVTYETHIVKRGESFWSLSKEYGIQYSELLKANNAPVNTILYIGDEIKIPIHHVPVTETLGEKYGEYLDWWQAAQYVIPIGAKIKIKDLYTGKSFMAKRTLGANHADCETLTKEDTKIMKDIWGGSFNWEKRPVVVEYNGRKIAASQAGMPHAGNENVPGGEYTSWRNGGYGAGMNLDYIKGNAMEGHFDLHFLNSTRHKDGNKDETHQKNVKISAGIIK
;
A
#
# COMPACT_ATOMS: atom_id res chain seq x y z
N MET A 1 -46.09 77.57 -19.90
CA MET A 1 -44.80 77.95 -20.51
C MET A 1 -44.19 76.74 -21.19
N LYS A 2 -43.83 76.89 -22.48
CA LYS A 2 -42.97 76.07 -23.38
C LYS A 2 -43.18 74.55 -23.36
N LYS A 3 -43.90 73.97 -24.33
CA LYS A 3 -43.66 73.75 -25.78
C LYS A 3 -43.19 72.30 -26.06
N ILE A 4 -44.06 71.60 -26.78
CA ILE A 4 -43.88 70.34 -27.49
C ILE A 4 -42.67 70.42 -28.43
N THR A 5 -41.87 69.35 -28.54
CA THR A 5 -41.35 68.88 -29.84
C THR A 5 -41.00 67.40 -29.78
N LYS A 6 -41.76 66.60 -30.55
CA LYS A 6 -41.32 65.32 -31.11
C LYS A 6 -40.11 65.55 -32.02
N LYS A 7 -39.11 64.66 -31.93
CA LYS A 7 -38.25 64.31 -33.07
C LYS A 7 -38.05 62.79 -33.07
N ILE A 8 -38.64 62.15 -34.08
CA ILE A 8 -38.28 60.83 -34.57
C ILE A 8 -37.28 61.07 -35.70
N ILE A 9 -36.06 60.52 -35.61
CA ILE A 9 -35.29 60.08 -36.79
C ILE A 9 -34.55 58.78 -36.43
N THR A 10 -34.94 57.76 -37.18
CA THR A 10 -34.38 56.45 -37.52
C THR A 10 -32.86 56.21 -37.43
N GLY A 11 -32.51 55.02 -36.94
CA GLY A 11 -31.63 54.08 -37.67
C GLY A 11 -30.20 53.86 -37.16
N ALA A 12 -29.97 52.76 -36.43
CA ALA A 12 -28.86 51.83 -36.68
C ALA A 12 -29.04 50.56 -35.82
N LEU A 13 -29.13 49.43 -36.50
CA LEU A 13 -29.07 48.07 -35.95
C LEU A 13 -27.73 47.89 -35.19
N ALA A 14 -27.79 47.51 -33.92
CA ALA A 14 -26.67 46.87 -33.25
C ALA A 14 -27.21 45.65 -32.50
N ILE A 15 -27.07 44.50 -33.16
CA ILE A 15 -27.23 43.17 -32.59
C ILE A 15 -26.28 43.09 -31.39
N SER A 16 -26.82 43.12 -30.18
CA SER A 16 -26.10 42.69 -28.98
C SER A 16 -26.75 41.40 -28.50
N ILE A 17 -25.91 40.38 -28.53
CA ILE A 17 -26.19 38.98 -28.29
C ILE A 17 -26.83 38.84 -26.90
N ILE A 18 -28.04 38.29 -26.85
CA ILE A 18 -28.62 37.75 -25.62
C ILE A 18 -27.75 36.55 -25.26
N GLY A 19 -26.75 36.78 -24.43
CA GLY A 19 -26.04 35.71 -23.73
C GLY A 19 -27.02 35.11 -22.73
N THR A 20 -27.69 34.03 -23.11
CA THR A 20 -28.34 33.13 -22.16
C THR A 20 -27.22 32.45 -21.37
N GLY A 21 -26.72 33.14 -20.35
CA GLY A 21 -25.94 32.49 -19.30
C GLY A 21 -26.89 31.56 -18.56
N SER A 22 -26.79 30.26 -18.82
CA SER A 22 -27.34 29.25 -17.92
C SER A 22 -26.71 29.46 -16.56
N SER A 23 -27.47 29.99 -15.61
CA SER A 23 -27.09 29.99 -14.20
C SER A 23 -27.13 28.54 -13.70
N VAL A 24 -25.97 27.89 -13.69
CA VAL A 24 -25.81 26.55 -13.12
C VAL A 24 -26.03 26.66 -11.60
N LEU A 25 -27.03 25.98 -11.07
CA LEU A 25 -27.28 25.93 -9.63
C LEU A 25 -26.21 25.02 -9.00
N ALA A 26 -25.28 25.62 -8.25
CA ALA A 26 -24.31 24.85 -7.47
C ALA A 26 -25.05 23.91 -6.49
N SER A 27 -24.77 22.61 -6.56
CA SER A 27 -25.31 21.64 -5.61
C SER A 27 -24.65 21.84 -4.25
N THR A 28 -25.41 21.82 -3.16
CA THR A 28 -24.87 21.95 -1.80
C THR A 28 -25.18 20.70 -0.98
N TYR A 29 -24.24 20.28 -0.13
CA TYR A 29 -24.40 19.19 0.82
C TYR A 29 -24.37 19.71 2.25
N GLN A 30 -25.28 19.22 3.10
CA GLN A 30 -25.28 19.55 4.52
C GLN A 30 -24.61 18.43 5.32
N VAL A 31 -23.56 18.78 6.06
CA VAL A 31 -22.75 17.88 6.88
C VAL A 31 -23.58 17.22 7.97
N LYS A 32 -23.42 15.90 8.11
CA LYS A 32 -24.09 15.05 9.09
C LYS A 32 -23.09 14.48 10.09
N SER A 33 -23.61 13.88 11.17
CA SER A 33 -22.78 13.24 12.19
C SER A 33 -21.89 12.14 11.60
N GLY A 34 -20.59 12.24 11.85
CA GLY A 34 -19.59 11.27 11.38
C GLY A 34 -19.11 11.48 9.95
N ASP A 35 -19.55 12.55 9.27
CA ASP A 35 -19.02 12.95 7.98
C ASP A 35 -17.58 13.48 8.10
N THR A 36 -16.82 13.27 7.04
CA THR A 36 -15.51 13.89 6.80
C THR A 36 -15.48 14.40 5.37
N PHE A 37 -14.58 15.35 5.05
CA PHE A 37 -14.39 15.77 3.65
C PHE A 37 -14.14 14.55 2.74
N TRP A 38 -13.43 13.53 3.23
CA TRP A 38 -13.21 12.28 2.51
C TRP A 38 -14.51 11.53 2.21
N LYS A 39 -15.34 11.24 3.23
CA LYS A 39 -16.60 10.50 3.04
C LYS A 39 -17.57 11.23 2.11
N ILE A 40 -17.62 12.56 2.24
CA ILE A 40 -18.50 13.39 1.41
C ILE A 40 -17.98 13.41 -0.02
N ALA A 41 -16.69 13.68 -0.24
CA ALA A 41 -16.10 13.70 -1.58
C ALA A 41 -16.31 12.36 -2.30
N SER A 42 -16.05 11.24 -1.63
CA SER A 42 -16.30 9.90 -2.18
C SER A 42 -17.77 9.64 -2.54
N LYS A 43 -18.72 10.22 -1.81
CA LYS A 43 -20.16 10.08 -2.11
C LYS A 43 -20.53 10.79 -3.42
N TYR A 44 -19.81 11.85 -3.78
CA TYR A 44 -20.08 12.68 -4.94
C TYR A 44 -19.08 12.44 -6.08
N ASP A 45 -18.31 11.35 -6.04
CA ASP A 45 -17.26 11.02 -7.01
C ASP A 45 -16.22 12.15 -7.21
N LEU A 46 -15.95 12.91 -6.14
CA LEU A 46 -14.95 13.99 -6.09
C LEU A 46 -13.71 13.55 -5.33
N SER A 47 -12.57 14.17 -5.63
CA SER A 47 -11.44 14.09 -4.70
C SER A 47 -11.71 14.93 -3.45
N THR A 48 -11.12 14.51 -2.32
CA THR A 48 -11.21 15.27 -1.06
C THR A 48 -10.64 16.67 -1.22
N SER A 49 -9.55 16.82 -1.99
CA SER A 49 -8.90 18.10 -2.28
C SER A 49 -9.77 19.02 -3.15
N GLU A 50 -10.44 18.50 -4.18
CA GLU A 50 -11.39 19.29 -4.99
C GLU A 50 -12.55 19.80 -4.14
N LEU A 51 -13.15 18.91 -3.32
CA LEU A 51 -14.21 19.32 -2.41
C LEU A 51 -13.70 20.36 -1.41
N MET A 52 -12.52 20.18 -0.83
CA MET A 52 -11.95 21.15 0.11
C MET A 52 -11.64 22.48 -0.54
N LYS A 53 -11.04 22.48 -1.73
CA LYS A 53 -10.70 23.67 -2.51
C LYS A 53 -11.94 24.49 -2.85
N GLU A 54 -13.00 23.84 -3.32
CA GLU A 54 -14.29 24.48 -3.61
C GLU A 54 -14.89 25.14 -2.36
N ASN A 55 -14.57 24.62 -1.18
CA ASN A 55 -15.04 25.09 0.11
C ASN A 55 -14.03 25.94 0.88
N ASN A 56 -12.94 26.37 0.24
CA ASN A 56 -11.84 27.11 0.88
C ASN A 56 -11.33 26.44 2.17
N ALA A 57 -11.36 25.11 2.22
CA ALA A 57 -10.95 24.30 3.35
C ALA A 57 -9.50 23.81 3.19
N THR A 58 -8.85 23.58 4.32
CA THR A 58 -7.52 22.97 4.46
C THR A 58 -7.62 21.66 5.22
N LYS A 59 -6.54 20.87 5.25
CA LYS A 59 -6.51 19.57 5.97
C LYS A 59 -6.84 19.70 7.47
N ASP A 60 -6.64 20.89 8.03
CA ASP A 60 -6.89 21.21 9.44
C ASP A 60 -8.32 21.75 9.65
N THR A 61 -9.12 21.86 8.59
CA THR A 61 -10.50 22.34 8.66
C THR A 61 -11.41 21.26 9.24
N ILE A 62 -12.03 21.57 10.36
CA ILE A 62 -12.99 20.69 11.05
C ILE A 62 -14.40 20.95 10.49
N LEU A 63 -15.09 19.88 10.11
CA LEU A 63 -16.50 19.94 9.73
C LEU A 63 -17.41 19.87 10.98
N TYR A 64 -18.34 20.80 11.09
CA TYR A 64 -19.40 20.78 12.09
C TYR A 64 -20.71 20.29 11.49
N ILE A 65 -21.50 19.57 12.28
CA ILE A 65 -22.82 19.11 11.86
C ILE A 65 -23.67 20.33 11.49
N GLY A 66 -24.25 20.30 10.29
CA GLY A 66 -25.06 21.39 9.76
C GLY A 66 -24.32 22.33 8.80
N ASP A 67 -22.98 22.25 8.71
CA ASP A 67 -22.19 22.98 7.73
C ASP A 67 -22.68 22.70 6.30
N LYS A 68 -22.66 23.72 5.44
CA LYS A 68 -23.01 23.60 4.03
C LYS A 68 -21.74 23.61 3.20
N LEU A 69 -21.51 22.52 2.49
CA LEU A 69 -20.43 22.40 1.51
C LEU A 69 -20.99 22.59 0.10
N ASN A 70 -20.31 23.41 -0.69
CA ASN A 70 -20.46 23.48 -2.13
C ASN A 70 -19.91 22.19 -2.74
N ILE A 71 -20.73 21.50 -3.52
CA ILE A 71 -20.30 20.32 -4.27
C ILE A 71 -20.00 20.80 -5.69
N PRO A 72 -18.72 20.82 -6.11
CA PRO A 72 -18.37 21.18 -7.47
C PRO A 72 -19.01 20.17 -8.44
N ASP A 73 -19.54 20.66 -9.57
CA ASP A 73 -19.92 19.78 -10.67
C ASP A 73 -18.64 19.12 -11.19
N SER A 74 -18.54 17.79 -11.07
CA SER A 74 -17.43 17.07 -11.68
C SER A 74 -17.57 17.23 -13.19
N GLU A 75 -16.66 17.96 -13.86
CA GLU A 75 -16.54 17.82 -15.30
C GLU A 75 -16.21 16.35 -15.58
N GLU A 76 -17.17 15.61 -16.12
CA GLU A 76 -17.01 14.18 -16.37
C GLU A 76 -15.88 13.98 -17.39
N ASN A 77 -14.75 13.47 -16.90
CA ASN A 77 -13.56 13.25 -17.72
C ASN A 77 -13.78 12.04 -18.65
N PHE A 78 -14.37 12.27 -19.82
CA PHE A 78 -14.58 11.22 -20.82
C PHE A 78 -13.47 11.21 -21.88
N TYR A 79 -13.08 10.01 -22.26
CA TYR A 79 -12.26 9.75 -23.43
C TYR A 79 -13.07 9.05 -24.52
N THR A 80 -12.97 9.55 -25.76
CA THR A 80 -13.59 8.90 -26.92
C THR A 80 -12.59 7.94 -27.57
N VAL A 81 -12.94 6.65 -27.62
CA VAL A 81 -12.12 5.58 -28.17
C VAL A 81 -11.77 5.83 -29.64
N GLN A 82 -10.49 5.74 -29.96
CA GLN A 82 -9.94 5.95 -31.31
C GLN A 82 -9.55 4.62 -31.97
N LYS A 83 -9.28 4.67 -33.28
CA LYS A 83 -8.84 3.50 -34.05
C LYS A 83 -7.49 3.00 -33.50
N GLY A 84 -7.47 1.74 -33.06
CA GLY A 84 -6.28 1.09 -32.51
C GLY A 84 -6.16 1.17 -30.99
N ASP A 85 -7.09 1.85 -30.32
CA ASP A 85 -7.12 1.87 -28.86
C ASP A 85 -7.52 0.50 -28.29
N THR A 86 -6.90 0.17 -27.15
CA THR A 86 -7.33 -0.89 -26.24
C THR A 86 -7.54 -0.28 -24.86
N PRO A 87 -8.34 -0.91 -23.96
CA PRO A 87 -8.46 -0.43 -22.58
C PRO A 87 -7.10 -0.27 -21.90
N TRP A 88 -6.12 -1.13 -22.21
CA TRP A 88 -4.75 -1.04 -21.72
C TRP A 88 -4.03 0.22 -22.21
N ILE A 89 -4.06 0.51 -23.52
CA ILE A 89 -3.45 1.73 -24.09
C ILE A 89 -4.07 2.99 -23.49
N ILE A 90 -5.39 3.00 -23.33
CA ILE A 90 -6.12 4.12 -22.74
C ILE A 90 -5.74 4.28 -21.26
N SER A 91 -5.73 3.20 -20.48
CA SER A 91 -5.35 3.26 -19.07
C SER A 91 -3.93 3.81 -18.86
N ASN A 92 -2.97 3.41 -19.69
CA ASN A 92 -1.61 3.93 -19.65
C ASN A 92 -1.52 5.39 -20.09
N LYS A 93 -2.30 5.78 -21.11
CA LYS A 93 -2.34 7.17 -21.60
C LYS A 93 -2.80 8.15 -20.52
N PHE A 94 -3.70 7.72 -19.65
CA PHE A 94 -4.25 8.53 -18.57
C PHE A 94 -3.60 8.26 -17.20
N ASP A 95 -2.61 7.37 -17.13
CA ASP A 95 -1.94 6.97 -15.87
C ASP A 95 -2.93 6.51 -14.79
N VAL A 96 -3.90 5.67 -15.20
CA VAL A 96 -4.94 5.10 -14.33
C VAL A 96 -4.88 3.57 -14.37
N SER A 97 -5.44 2.93 -13.35
CA SER A 97 -5.53 1.47 -13.32
C SER A 97 -6.43 0.94 -14.44
N LEU A 98 -5.95 -0.03 -15.21
CA LEU A 98 -6.76 -0.73 -16.22
C LEU A 98 -8.05 -1.31 -15.61
N THR A 99 -7.95 -1.92 -14.43
CA THR A 99 -9.10 -2.53 -13.76
C THR A 99 -10.13 -1.47 -13.37
N GLU A 100 -9.67 -0.31 -12.91
CA GLU A 100 -10.53 0.80 -12.51
C GLU A 100 -11.24 1.40 -13.72
N LEU A 101 -10.49 1.66 -14.79
CA LEU A 101 -11.02 2.12 -16.08
C LEU A 101 -12.09 1.16 -16.63
N LEU A 102 -11.89 -0.16 -16.53
CA LEU A 102 -12.89 -1.13 -16.96
C LEU A 102 -14.14 -1.08 -16.06
N SER A 103 -13.94 -1.14 -14.74
CA SER A 103 -15.04 -1.22 -13.78
C SER A 103 -15.98 -0.01 -13.81
N ILE A 104 -15.44 1.22 -13.90
CA ILE A 104 -16.24 2.45 -13.92
C ILE A 104 -17.08 2.57 -15.19
N ASN A 105 -16.67 1.87 -16.25
CA ASN A 105 -17.38 1.80 -17.52
C ASN A 105 -18.28 0.56 -17.63
N ASN A 106 -18.47 -0.19 -16.55
CA ASN A 106 -19.19 -1.48 -16.55
C ASN A 106 -18.63 -2.48 -17.57
N LEU A 107 -17.31 -2.48 -17.76
CA LEU A 107 -16.56 -3.40 -18.62
C LEU A 107 -15.76 -4.38 -17.76
N ASP A 108 -15.42 -5.53 -18.34
CA ASP A 108 -14.52 -6.53 -17.76
C ASP A 108 -13.36 -6.87 -18.71
N SER A 109 -12.50 -7.81 -18.33
CA SER A 109 -11.34 -8.21 -19.13
C SER A 109 -11.69 -8.87 -20.47
N ASN A 110 -12.93 -9.32 -20.64
CA ASN A 110 -13.43 -9.95 -21.87
C ASN A 110 -14.24 -8.98 -22.74
N SER A 111 -14.45 -7.76 -22.26
CA SER A 111 -15.27 -6.75 -22.91
C SER A 111 -14.51 -6.08 -24.06
N TYR A 112 -15.22 -5.86 -25.17
CA TYR A 112 -14.69 -5.10 -26.31
C TYR A 112 -15.06 -3.62 -26.18
N ILE A 113 -14.17 -2.74 -26.63
CA ILE A 113 -14.45 -1.31 -26.82
C ILE A 113 -14.54 -0.99 -28.30
N TYR A 114 -15.38 -0.03 -28.67
CA TYR A 114 -15.63 0.32 -30.06
C TYR A 114 -15.20 1.75 -30.36
N ILE A 115 -14.72 2.00 -31.59
CA ILE A 115 -14.34 3.34 -32.04
C ILE A 115 -15.54 4.28 -31.88
N GLY A 116 -15.33 5.43 -31.25
CA GLY A 116 -16.37 6.42 -30.95
C GLY A 116 -17.08 6.19 -29.61
N GLN A 117 -16.86 5.08 -28.92
CA GLN A 117 -17.38 4.85 -27.58
C GLN A 117 -16.75 5.85 -26.60
N LYS A 118 -17.57 6.45 -25.73
CA LYS A 118 -17.09 7.28 -24.62
C LYS A 118 -16.82 6.40 -23.41
N LEU A 119 -15.62 6.48 -22.88
CA LEU A 119 -15.23 5.85 -21.62
C LEU A 119 -15.00 6.92 -20.57
N LYS A 120 -15.62 6.77 -19.40
CA LYS A 120 -15.33 7.55 -18.21
C LYS A 120 -13.91 7.23 -17.77
N ILE A 121 -13.04 8.21 -17.78
CA ILE A 121 -11.67 8.07 -17.29
C ILE A 121 -11.70 8.30 -15.78
N PRO A 122 -11.23 7.34 -14.97
CA PRO A 122 -11.05 7.57 -13.55
C PRO A 122 -10.23 8.84 -13.34
N ASN A 123 -10.71 9.75 -12.49
CA ASN A 123 -9.87 10.84 -12.07
C ASN A 123 -8.70 10.22 -11.31
N LYS A 124 -7.47 10.59 -11.70
CA LYS A 124 -6.27 10.17 -10.99
C LYS A 124 -6.48 10.49 -9.52
N GLU A 125 -6.69 9.46 -8.71
CA GLU A 125 -6.54 9.58 -7.27
C GLU A 125 -5.07 9.93 -7.02
N THR A 126 -4.73 11.22 -7.04
CA THR A 126 -3.70 11.67 -6.13
C THR A 126 -4.33 11.59 -4.75
N ILE A 127 -4.25 10.40 -4.15
CA ILE A 127 -4.26 10.31 -2.70
C ILE A 127 -3.04 11.12 -2.27
N GLU A 128 -3.22 12.43 -2.06
CA GLU A 128 -2.32 13.17 -1.19
C GLU A 128 -2.57 12.60 0.20
N ILE A 129 -1.91 11.46 0.47
CA ILE A 129 -1.68 11.00 1.83
C ILE A 129 -1.05 12.22 2.50
N PRO A 130 -1.66 12.78 3.57
CA PRO A 130 -1.13 13.96 4.23
C PRO A 130 0.35 13.72 4.44
N LYS A 131 1.23 14.60 3.92
CA LYS A 131 2.68 14.38 3.86
C LYS A 131 3.15 13.94 5.25
N GLN A 132 3.27 12.63 5.41
CA GLN A 132 3.64 11.98 6.65
C GLN A 132 5.07 12.42 6.94
N PRO A 133 5.52 12.43 8.20
CA PRO A 133 6.94 12.64 8.47
C PRO A 133 7.70 11.65 7.59
N GLU A 134 8.70 12.12 6.85
CA GLU A 134 9.47 11.22 6.00
C GLU A 134 10.28 10.30 6.92
N SER A 135 10.35 9.00 6.59
CA SER A 135 11.24 8.09 7.30
C SER A 135 12.65 8.67 7.29
N TYR A 136 13.33 8.66 8.43
CA TYR A 136 14.69 9.18 8.52
C TYR A 136 15.59 8.17 9.22
N VAL A 137 16.88 8.23 8.90
CA VAL A 137 17.90 7.36 9.45
C VAL A 137 18.75 8.15 10.42
N THR A 138 18.84 7.67 11.64
CA THR A 138 19.85 8.11 12.61
C THR A 138 20.93 7.04 12.72
N TYR A 139 21.97 7.33 13.47
CA TYR A 139 23.06 6.39 13.66
C TYR A 139 23.44 6.26 15.11
N GLU A 140 23.68 5.01 15.51
CA GLU A 140 24.30 4.67 16.78
C GLU A 140 25.71 4.14 16.50
N THR A 141 26.64 4.37 17.43
CA THR A 141 27.98 3.79 17.36
C THR A 141 28.04 2.51 18.18
N HIS A 142 28.36 1.40 17.52
CA HIS A 142 28.70 0.14 18.17
C HIS A 142 30.22 0.00 18.28
N ILE A 143 30.72 -0.40 19.45
CA ILE A 143 32.15 -0.68 19.67
C ILE A 143 32.39 -2.19 19.55
N VAL A 144 33.15 -2.59 18.54
CA VAL A 144 33.39 -3.99 18.21
C VAL A 144 34.03 -4.75 19.37
N LYS A 145 33.44 -5.90 19.69
CA LYS A 145 33.91 -6.87 20.68
C LYS A 145 34.54 -8.07 19.98
N ARG A 146 35.15 -8.94 20.79
CA ARG A 146 35.88 -10.11 20.31
C ARG A 146 34.96 -11.04 19.51
N GLY A 147 35.34 -11.31 18.25
CA GLY A 147 34.69 -12.29 17.39
C GLY A 147 33.53 -11.75 16.56
N GLU A 148 33.24 -10.45 16.64
CA GLU A 148 32.21 -9.82 15.83
C GLU A 148 32.67 -9.56 14.39
N SER A 149 31.70 -9.49 13.50
CA SER A 149 31.85 -9.19 12.08
C SER A 149 30.65 -8.36 11.62
N PHE A 150 30.74 -7.70 10.47
CA PHE A 150 29.59 -7.04 9.87
C PHE A 150 28.37 -7.97 9.72
N TRP A 151 28.59 -9.27 9.48
CA TRP A 151 27.51 -10.26 9.39
C TRP A 151 26.86 -10.55 10.75
N SER A 152 27.65 -10.69 11.81
CA SER A 152 27.07 -10.93 13.15
C SER A 152 26.32 -9.70 13.64
N LEU A 153 26.88 -8.50 13.43
CA LEU A 153 26.26 -7.24 13.81
C LEU A 153 24.99 -6.96 13.00
N SER A 154 24.98 -7.24 11.68
CA SER A 154 23.76 -7.07 10.88
C SER A 154 22.61 -7.94 11.38
N LYS A 155 22.92 -9.17 11.84
CA LYS A 155 21.93 -10.06 12.47
C LYS A 155 21.49 -9.56 13.85
N GLU A 156 22.41 -9.09 14.67
CA GLU A 156 22.12 -8.57 16.02
C GLU A 156 21.20 -7.35 15.97
N TYR A 157 21.51 -6.41 15.08
CA TYR A 157 20.75 -5.16 14.92
C TYR A 157 19.55 -5.29 13.96
N GLY A 158 19.38 -6.44 13.30
CA GLY A 158 18.27 -6.70 12.39
C GLY A 158 18.29 -5.83 11.12
N ILE A 159 19.48 -5.45 10.65
CA ILE A 159 19.70 -4.58 9.49
C ILE A 159 20.24 -5.42 8.33
N GLN A 160 19.98 -5.02 7.08
CA GLN A 160 20.57 -5.72 5.93
C GLN A 160 22.10 -5.60 5.96
N TYR A 161 22.79 -6.72 5.76
CA TYR A 161 24.25 -6.78 5.73
C TYR A 161 24.88 -5.76 4.76
N SER A 162 24.29 -5.63 3.56
CA SER A 162 24.71 -4.65 2.54
C SER A 162 24.51 -3.20 2.99
N GLU A 163 23.44 -2.92 3.73
CA GLU A 163 23.14 -1.59 4.26
C GLU A 163 24.14 -1.20 5.34
N LEU A 164 24.46 -2.13 6.25
CA LEU A 164 25.44 -1.90 7.31
C LEU A 164 26.84 -1.62 6.72
N LEU A 165 27.26 -2.39 5.72
CA LEU A 165 28.52 -2.13 5.00
C LEU A 165 28.53 -0.74 4.36
N LYS A 166 27.44 -0.37 3.67
CA LYS A 166 27.30 0.93 3.00
C LYS A 166 27.36 2.10 3.99
N ALA A 167 26.70 1.97 5.16
CA ALA A 167 26.72 2.99 6.21
C ALA A 167 28.14 3.27 6.74
N ASN A 168 29.04 2.28 6.61
CA ASN A 168 30.42 2.33 7.09
C ASN A 168 31.45 2.46 5.96
N ASN A 169 31.03 2.67 4.70
CA ASN A 169 31.90 2.67 3.52
C ASN A 169 32.83 1.44 3.46
N ALA A 170 32.37 0.29 3.97
CA ALA A 170 33.17 -0.90 4.15
C ALA A 170 33.00 -1.88 2.97
N PRO A 171 34.09 -2.38 2.37
CA PRO A 171 34.03 -3.51 1.44
C PRO A 171 33.51 -4.79 2.10
N VAL A 172 32.96 -5.72 1.30
CA VAL A 172 32.39 -7.00 1.77
C VAL A 172 33.36 -7.87 2.57
N ASN A 173 34.66 -7.78 2.30
CA ASN A 173 35.70 -8.56 2.97
C ASN A 173 36.36 -7.82 4.15
N THR A 174 35.74 -6.75 4.65
CA THR A 174 36.29 -5.99 5.79
C THR A 174 36.32 -6.87 7.04
N ILE A 175 37.50 -6.96 7.65
CA ILE A 175 37.72 -7.62 8.95
C ILE A 175 37.61 -6.55 10.03
N LEU A 176 36.85 -6.85 11.08
CA LEU A 176 36.69 -5.98 12.25
C LEU A 176 37.68 -6.36 13.35
N TYR A 177 38.22 -5.35 14.02
CA TYR A 177 39.09 -5.47 15.18
C TYR A 177 38.40 -4.95 16.44
N ILE A 178 38.79 -5.50 17.59
CA ILE A 178 38.25 -5.07 18.89
C ILE A 178 38.50 -3.58 19.07
N GLY A 179 37.45 -2.82 19.39
CA GLY A 179 37.50 -1.37 19.56
C GLY A 179 37.14 -0.57 18.30
N ASP A 180 36.96 -1.21 17.13
CA ASP A 180 36.47 -0.52 15.95
C ASP A 180 35.09 0.10 16.22
N GLU A 181 34.86 1.31 15.71
CA GLU A 181 33.58 2.00 15.80
C GLU A 181 32.75 1.73 14.54
N ILE A 182 31.60 1.07 14.69
CA ILE A 182 30.69 0.74 13.60
C ILE A 182 29.45 1.61 13.71
N LYS A 183 29.17 2.34 12.63
CA LYS A 183 27.99 3.16 12.45
C LYS A 183 26.78 2.30 12.11
N ILE A 184 25.88 2.12 13.06
CA ILE A 184 24.66 1.32 12.95
C ILE A 184 23.50 2.22 12.48
N PRO A 185 22.91 2.00 11.29
CA PRO A 185 21.74 2.77 10.85
C PRO A 185 20.49 2.37 11.65
N ILE A 186 19.78 3.36 12.19
CA ILE A 186 18.52 3.19 12.90
C ILE A 186 17.41 3.92 12.13
N HIS A 187 16.47 3.15 11.58
CA HIS A 187 15.35 3.67 10.80
C HIS A 187 14.19 4.09 11.70
N HIS A 188 13.84 5.36 11.61
CA HIS A 188 12.66 5.93 12.26
C HIS A 188 11.54 6.02 11.25
N VAL A 189 10.67 5.02 11.26
CA VAL A 189 9.51 4.95 10.38
C VAL A 189 8.28 5.43 11.15
N PRO A 190 7.75 6.63 10.84
CA PRO A 190 6.58 7.16 11.52
C PRO A 190 5.35 6.29 11.26
N VAL A 191 4.37 6.39 12.17
CA VAL A 191 3.06 5.76 11.99
C VAL A 191 2.29 6.56 10.96
N THR A 192 1.76 5.87 9.95
CA THR A 192 0.93 6.44 8.90
C THR A 192 -0.55 6.22 9.20
N GLU A 193 -1.40 7.13 8.71
CA GLU A 193 -2.84 6.97 8.85
C GLU A 193 -3.34 5.76 8.04
N THR A 194 -4.40 5.12 8.53
CA THR A 194 -5.05 3.98 7.87
C THR A 194 -6.44 4.36 7.41
N LEU A 195 -6.93 3.76 6.31
CA LEU A 195 -8.25 4.05 5.73
C LEU A 195 -9.43 3.46 6.56
N GLY A 196 -9.17 3.02 7.78
CA GLY A 196 -10.17 2.49 8.70
C GLY A 196 -9.59 1.46 9.68
N GLU A 197 -10.35 1.19 10.75
CA GLU A 197 -9.88 0.37 11.87
C GLU A 197 -9.49 -1.07 11.47
N LYS A 198 -10.09 -1.64 10.43
CA LYS A 198 -9.74 -2.99 9.98
C LYS A 198 -8.51 -3.06 9.06
N TYR A 199 -8.00 -1.91 8.60
CA TYR A 199 -6.92 -1.84 7.62
C TYR A 199 -5.57 -1.54 8.29
N GLY A 200 -4.51 -1.86 7.57
CA GLY A 200 -3.13 -1.59 7.98
C GLY A 200 -2.49 -0.45 7.20
N GLU A 201 -1.38 0.04 7.72
CA GLU A 201 -0.50 1.02 7.09
C GLU A 201 0.05 0.47 5.77
N TYR A 202 0.00 1.28 4.71
CA TYR A 202 0.47 0.90 3.36
C TYR A 202 1.96 1.18 3.20
N LEU A 203 2.78 0.35 3.85
CA LEU A 203 4.23 0.58 3.96
C LEU A 203 5.02 -0.12 2.87
N ASP A 204 5.89 0.63 2.19
CA ASP A 204 6.90 0.09 1.27
C ASP A 204 7.88 -0.83 1.99
N TRP A 205 8.15 -2.00 1.41
CA TRP A 205 9.06 -2.99 1.98
C TRP A 205 10.47 -2.46 2.18
N TRP A 206 11.01 -1.80 1.17
CA TRP A 206 12.41 -1.38 1.11
C TRP A 206 12.68 -0.15 1.97
N GLN A 207 11.67 0.70 2.16
CA GLN A 207 11.82 1.97 2.87
C GLN A 207 11.26 1.95 4.30
N ALA A 208 10.35 1.02 4.62
CA ALA A 208 9.57 1.10 5.85
C ALA A 208 9.28 -0.26 6.49
N ALA A 209 8.51 -1.14 5.83
CA ALA A 209 7.89 -2.28 6.50
C ALA A 209 8.92 -3.24 7.13
N GLN A 210 10.07 -3.46 6.48
CA GLN A 210 11.13 -4.31 7.00
C GLN A 210 11.78 -3.79 8.30
N TYR A 211 11.71 -2.48 8.54
CA TYR A 211 12.28 -1.83 9.73
C TYR A 211 11.24 -1.71 10.85
N VAL A 212 9.96 -1.59 10.48
CA VAL A 212 8.84 -1.64 11.44
C VAL A 212 8.69 -3.04 12.02
N ILE A 213 8.88 -4.08 11.21
CA ILE A 213 8.79 -5.49 11.61
C ILE A 213 10.18 -6.12 11.46
N PRO A 214 11.13 -5.89 12.39
CA PRO A 214 12.49 -6.39 12.27
C PRO A 214 12.55 -7.93 12.34
N ILE A 215 13.67 -8.51 11.88
CA ILE A 215 13.94 -9.93 12.08
C ILE A 215 13.91 -10.24 13.58
N GLY A 216 13.23 -11.33 13.95
CA GLY A 216 12.99 -11.70 15.34
C GLY A 216 11.67 -11.19 15.91
N ALA A 217 10.99 -10.25 15.25
CA ALA A 217 9.70 -9.73 15.69
C ALA A 217 8.66 -10.84 15.81
N LYS A 218 8.04 -10.93 16.99
CA LYS A 218 6.84 -11.75 17.22
C LYS A 218 5.63 -10.92 16.84
N ILE A 219 4.94 -11.34 15.80
CA ILE A 219 3.84 -10.61 15.17
C ILE A 219 2.55 -11.40 15.29
N LYS A 220 1.43 -10.69 15.32
CA LYS A 220 0.11 -11.28 15.17
C LYS A 220 -0.38 -11.04 13.75
N ILE A 221 -0.81 -12.08 13.05
CA ILE A 221 -1.29 -11.97 11.68
C ILE A 221 -2.80 -12.24 11.69
N LYS A 222 -3.58 -11.34 11.09
CA LYS A 222 -5.03 -11.45 10.95
C LYS A 222 -5.41 -11.55 9.47
N ASP A 223 -6.08 -12.63 9.10
CA ASP A 223 -6.65 -12.81 7.76
C ASP A 223 -7.93 -11.98 7.61
N LEU A 224 -8.01 -11.15 6.57
CA LEU A 224 -9.14 -10.22 6.43
C LEU A 224 -10.43 -10.88 5.94
N TYR A 225 -10.33 -12.04 5.30
CA TYR A 225 -11.51 -12.75 4.79
C TYR A 225 -12.20 -13.56 5.89
N THR A 226 -11.45 -14.25 6.74
CA THR A 226 -12.01 -15.07 7.83
C THR A 226 -12.09 -14.34 9.16
N GLY A 227 -11.32 -13.27 9.34
CA GLY A 227 -11.17 -12.56 10.61
C GLY A 227 -10.35 -13.31 11.67
N LYS A 228 -9.90 -14.53 11.38
CA LYS A 228 -9.05 -15.34 12.28
C LYS A 228 -7.65 -14.73 12.38
N SER A 229 -7.00 -14.94 13.52
CA SER A 229 -5.63 -14.48 13.75
C SER A 229 -4.80 -15.52 14.46
N PHE A 230 -3.50 -15.54 14.15
CA PHE A 230 -2.52 -16.42 14.77
C PHE A 230 -1.21 -15.65 15.00
N MET A 231 -0.34 -16.18 15.88
CA MET A 231 0.97 -15.60 16.15
C MET A 231 2.06 -16.23 15.28
N ALA A 232 2.96 -15.38 14.81
CA ALA A 232 4.14 -15.78 14.04
C ALA A 232 5.38 -15.01 14.51
N LYS A 233 6.55 -15.42 14.01
CA LYS A 233 7.80 -14.70 14.12
C LYS A 233 8.34 -14.45 12.73
N ARG A 234 8.81 -13.24 12.44
CA ARG A 234 9.70 -13.03 11.29
C ARG A 234 11.04 -13.66 11.62
N THR A 235 11.39 -14.77 10.96
CA THR A 235 12.64 -15.49 11.25
C THR A 235 13.76 -15.07 10.32
N LEU A 236 13.45 -14.74 9.06
CA LEU A 236 14.39 -14.24 8.07
C LEU A 236 13.70 -13.24 7.11
N GLY A 237 14.01 -13.31 5.82
CA GLY A 237 13.43 -12.47 4.78
C GLY A 237 14.33 -11.34 4.31
N ALA A 238 14.63 -11.33 3.00
CA ALA A 238 15.33 -10.26 2.31
C ALA A 238 14.41 -9.48 1.36
N ASN A 239 13.74 -10.19 0.44
CA ASN A 239 12.87 -9.57 -0.56
C ASN A 239 11.44 -9.34 -0.05
N HIS A 240 11.08 -10.06 1.00
CA HIS A 240 9.85 -10.02 1.79
C HIS A 240 10.17 -10.61 3.17
N ALA A 241 9.18 -10.73 4.05
CA ALA A 241 9.39 -11.31 5.37
C ALA A 241 9.13 -12.82 5.36
N ASP A 242 10.17 -13.60 5.69
CA ASP A 242 10.07 -15.04 5.90
C ASP A 242 9.63 -15.27 7.34
N CYS A 243 8.47 -15.90 7.52
CA CYS A 243 7.83 -16.02 8.82
C CYS A 243 7.53 -17.47 9.19
N GLU A 244 7.51 -17.73 10.49
CA GLU A 244 7.15 -19.03 11.04
C GLU A 244 6.10 -18.87 12.14
N THR A 245 5.10 -19.74 12.18
CA THR A 245 4.12 -19.76 13.26
C THR A 245 4.80 -20.05 14.61
N LEU A 246 4.34 -19.42 15.68
CA LEU A 246 5.00 -19.57 16.99
C LEU A 246 4.72 -20.92 17.65
N THR A 247 3.53 -21.47 17.46
CA THR A 247 3.08 -22.68 18.14
C THR A 247 2.31 -23.62 17.22
N LYS A 248 2.09 -24.87 17.66
CA LYS A 248 1.23 -25.83 16.96
C LYS A 248 -0.21 -25.34 16.79
N GLU A 249 -0.72 -24.59 17.77
CA GLU A 249 -2.08 -24.03 17.69
C GLU A 249 -2.14 -22.91 16.65
N ASP A 250 -1.12 -22.04 16.60
CA ASP A 250 -1.01 -21.02 15.54
C ASP A 250 -0.98 -21.65 14.15
N THR A 251 -0.22 -22.74 13.98
CA THR A 251 -0.19 -23.51 12.73
C THR A 251 -1.54 -24.10 12.37
N LYS A 252 -2.28 -24.62 13.34
CA LYS A 252 -3.63 -25.14 13.13
C LYS A 252 -4.58 -24.04 12.67
N ILE A 253 -4.56 -22.88 13.34
CA ILE A 253 -5.36 -21.71 12.93
C ILE A 253 -4.99 -21.28 11.51
N MET A 254 -3.69 -21.24 11.17
CA MET A 254 -3.24 -20.93 9.81
C MET A 254 -3.76 -21.93 8.78
N LYS A 255 -3.68 -23.25 9.04
CA LYS A 255 -4.28 -24.26 8.15
C LYS A 255 -5.78 -24.06 7.98
N ASP A 256 -6.50 -23.77 9.06
CA ASP A 256 -7.94 -23.54 9.01
C ASP A 256 -8.33 -22.33 8.16
N ILE A 257 -7.49 -21.28 8.10
CA ILE A 257 -7.71 -20.13 7.22
C ILE A 257 -7.62 -20.53 5.74
N TRP A 258 -6.74 -21.49 5.43
CA TRP A 258 -6.49 -22.02 4.08
C TRP A 258 -7.28 -23.30 3.75
N GLY A 259 -8.40 -23.54 4.44
CA GLY A 259 -9.30 -24.66 4.13
C GLY A 259 -8.85 -26.02 4.71
N GLY A 260 -8.02 -26.00 5.74
CA GLY A 260 -7.56 -27.19 6.48
C GLY A 260 -6.22 -27.74 6.04
N SER A 261 -5.59 -27.17 5.01
CA SER A 261 -4.28 -27.58 4.50
C SER A 261 -3.43 -26.39 4.09
N PHE A 262 -2.11 -26.57 4.05
CA PHE A 262 -1.20 -25.56 3.52
C PHE A 262 -1.31 -25.48 2.01
N ASN A 263 -1.34 -24.27 1.46
CA ASN A 263 -1.31 -24.06 0.02
C ASN A 263 -0.85 -22.63 -0.33
N TRP A 264 -0.59 -22.39 -1.63
CA TRP A 264 -0.04 -21.14 -2.15
C TRP A 264 -1.08 -20.05 -2.44
N GLU A 265 -2.35 -20.23 -2.05
CA GLU A 265 -3.36 -19.18 -2.17
C GLU A 265 -2.90 -17.95 -1.39
N LYS A 266 -2.98 -16.78 -2.03
CA LYS A 266 -2.49 -15.53 -1.46
C LYS A 266 -3.66 -14.77 -0.90
N ARG A 267 -3.55 -14.34 0.34
CA ARG A 267 -4.65 -13.68 1.06
C ARG A 267 -4.22 -12.31 1.59
N PRO A 268 -5.14 -11.33 1.68
CA PRO A 268 -4.88 -10.07 2.32
C PRO A 268 -4.91 -10.24 3.84
N VAL A 269 -3.84 -9.81 4.49
CA VAL A 269 -3.69 -9.92 5.94
C VAL A 269 -3.27 -8.59 6.53
N VAL A 270 -3.56 -8.39 7.81
CA VAL A 270 -3.02 -7.29 8.61
C VAL A 270 -2.07 -7.87 9.64
N VAL A 271 -0.90 -7.26 9.74
CA VAL A 271 0.15 -7.63 10.69
C VAL A 271 0.12 -6.65 11.84
N GLU A 272 -0.09 -7.15 13.06
CA GLU A 272 -0.08 -6.37 14.28
C GLU A 272 1.27 -6.55 15.00
N TYR A 273 1.96 -5.44 15.25
CA TYR A 273 3.23 -5.41 15.97
C TYR A 273 3.42 -4.06 16.70
N ASN A 274 3.78 -4.09 17.99
CA ASN A 274 4.01 -2.89 18.82
C ASN A 274 2.89 -1.83 18.70
N GLY A 275 1.62 -2.26 18.68
CA GLY A 275 0.46 -1.36 18.57
C GLY A 275 0.17 -0.83 17.16
N ARG A 276 1.01 -1.16 16.17
CA ARG A 276 0.82 -0.82 14.76
C ARG A 276 0.11 -1.95 14.02
N LYS A 277 -0.63 -1.58 12.96
CA LYS A 277 -1.24 -2.50 11.99
C LYS A 277 -0.62 -2.23 10.63
N ILE A 278 -0.02 -3.22 10.00
CA ILE A 278 0.65 -3.06 8.71
C ILE A 278 -0.10 -3.90 7.67
N ALA A 279 -0.40 -3.30 6.53
CA ALA A 279 -1.05 -3.98 5.42
C ALA A 279 -0.06 -4.95 4.75
N ALA A 280 -0.44 -6.21 4.64
CA ALA A 280 0.38 -7.24 4.03
C ALA A 280 -0.45 -8.22 3.19
N SER A 281 0.24 -9.16 2.55
CA SER A 281 -0.35 -10.33 1.94
C SER A 281 0.46 -11.58 2.31
N GLN A 282 -0.22 -12.66 2.62
CA GLN A 282 0.41 -13.92 3.01
C GLN A 282 0.12 -15.03 2.00
N ALA A 283 1.12 -15.89 1.75
CA ALA A 283 0.91 -17.22 1.19
C ALA A 283 0.97 -18.27 2.31
N GLY A 284 0.05 -19.24 2.33
CA GLY A 284 -0.10 -20.20 3.42
C GLY A 284 0.78 -21.46 3.34
N MET A 285 1.77 -21.51 2.44
CA MET A 285 2.60 -22.69 2.20
C MET A 285 3.98 -22.56 2.85
N PRO A 286 4.27 -23.34 3.91
CA PRO A 286 5.60 -23.43 4.47
C PRO A 286 6.55 -24.15 3.51
N HIS A 287 7.80 -23.70 3.42
CA HIS A 287 8.79 -24.31 2.55
C HIS A 287 10.25 -24.06 2.98
N ALA A 288 11.17 -24.79 2.36
CA ALA A 288 12.62 -24.75 2.60
C ALA A 288 13.04 -25.09 4.04
N GLY A 289 12.24 -25.89 4.74
CA GLY A 289 12.50 -26.37 6.10
C GLY A 289 12.91 -27.83 6.19
N ASN A 290 13.36 -28.22 7.39
CA ASN A 290 13.65 -29.57 7.82
C ASN A 290 13.57 -29.62 9.36
N GLU A 291 12.56 -30.32 9.87
CA GLU A 291 12.24 -30.38 11.32
C GLU A 291 13.37 -31.01 12.14
N ASN A 292 14.17 -31.90 11.53
CA ASN A 292 15.19 -32.68 12.24
C ASN A 292 16.56 -32.02 12.29
N VAL A 293 16.73 -30.87 11.63
CA VAL A 293 18.01 -30.14 11.58
C VAL A 293 17.81 -28.77 12.22
N PRO A 294 18.77 -28.23 13.00
CA PRO A 294 18.67 -26.87 13.50
C PRO A 294 18.49 -25.82 12.38
N GLY A 295 17.77 -24.75 12.67
CA GLY A 295 17.62 -23.62 11.73
C GLY A 295 18.95 -22.94 11.48
N GLY A 296 19.24 -22.61 10.23
CA GLY A 296 20.51 -22.01 9.81
C GLY A 296 21.66 -23.01 9.57
N GLU A 297 21.45 -24.30 9.82
CA GLU A 297 22.43 -25.34 9.46
C GLU A 297 22.18 -25.89 8.05
N TYR A 298 23.24 -26.43 7.43
CA TYR A 298 23.10 -27.11 6.15
C TYR A 298 22.42 -28.47 6.34
N THR A 299 21.47 -28.78 5.46
CA THR A 299 20.83 -30.10 5.39
C THR A 299 20.88 -30.63 3.96
N SER A 300 20.94 -31.95 3.82
CA SER A 300 20.92 -32.63 2.52
C SER A 300 19.56 -32.56 1.82
N TRP A 301 18.50 -32.19 2.52
CA TRP A 301 17.16 -32.08 1.97
C TRP A 301 16.28 -31.10 2.77
N ARG A 302 15.38 -30.40 2.06
CA ARG A 302 14.36 -29.49 2.61
C ARG A 302 13.01 -29.72 1.93
N ASN A 303 11.92 -29.49 2.65
CA ASN A 303 10.56 -29.65 2.13
C ASN A 303 10.23 -28.69 0.97
N GLY A 304 9.10 -28.96 0.30
CA GLY A 304 8.64 -28.15 -0.84
C GLY A 304 9.50 -28.29 -2.11
N GLY A 305 10.40 -29.27 -2.17
CA GLY A 305 11.26 -29.52 -3.34
C GLY A 305 12.52 -28.66 -3.40
N TYR A 306 12.89 -28.00 -2.31
CA TYR A 306 14.05 -27.08 -2.25
C TYR A 306 15.42 -27.76 -2.17
N GLY A 307 15.45 -29.10 -2.09
CA GLY A 307 16.67 -29.89 -2.09
C GLY A 307 17.62 -29.53 -0.95
N ALA A 308 18.91 -29.83 -1.13
CA ALA A 308 19.94 -29.53 -0.15
C ALA A 308 20.17 -28.00 -0.03
N GLY A 309 20.54 -27.56 1.16
CA GLY A 309 20.84 -26.14 1.43
C GLY A 309 20.68 -25.78 2.89
N MET A 310 20.74 -24.48 3.18
CA MET A 310 20.53 -23.98 4.54
C MET A 310 19.08 -24.18 4.97
N ASN A 311 18.90 -24.75 6.16
CA ASN A 311 17.59 -25.03 6.73
C ASN A 311 16.91 -23.73 7.19
N LEU A 312 15.73 -23.43 6.65
CA LEU A 312 14.99 -22.20 6.95
C LEU A 312 13.84 -22.45 7.93
N ASP A 313 13.93 -23.53 8.70
CA ASP A 313 13.02 -23.87 9.79
C ASP A 313 13.71 -23.61 11.14
N TYR A 314 13.43 -22.45 11.73
CA TYR A 314 14.04 -21.99 12.98
C TYR A 314 13.17 -22.28 14.21
N ILE A 315 11.86 -22.50 14.06
CA ILE A 315 10.94 -22.77 15.16
C ILE A 315 10.51 -24.24 15.13
N LYS A 316 11.17 -25.04 15.98
CA LYS A 316 10.88 -26.48 16.07
C LYS A 316 9.61 -26.79 16.84
N GLY A 317 8.94 -27.86 16.42
CA GLY A 317 7.79 -28.42 17.07
C GLY A 317 6.54 -27.55 16.95
N ASN A 318 6.47 -26.59 16.03
CA ASN A 318 5.26 -25.83 15.72
C ASN A 318 4.34 -26.55 14.70
N ALA A 319 4.70 -27.78 14.27
CA ALA A 319 3.99 -28.56 13.26
C ALA A 319 3.96 -27.90 11.86
N MET A 320 4.94 -27.05 11.58
CA MET A 320 5.14 -26.34 10.33
C MET A 320 6.62 -26.42 9.96
N GLU A 321 6.95 -27.10 8.86
CA GLU A 321 8.34 -27.27 8.44
C GLU A 321 8.73 -26.15 7.48
N GLY A 322 9.62 -25.25 7.90
CA GLY A 322 10.12 -24.13 7.08
C GLY A 322 9.36 -22.84 7.35
N HIS A 323 9.42 -21.90 6.41
CA HIS A 323 8.78 -20.59 6.56
C HIS A 323 7.69 -20.37 5.51
N PHE A 324 6.80 -19.43 5.79
CA PHE A 324 5.83 -18.90 4.84
C PHE A 324 6.10 -17.43 4.51
N ASP A 325 5.61 -16.99 3.36
CA ASP A 325 5.93 -15.66 2.81
C ASP A 325 4.90 -14.62 3.24
N LEU A 326 5.40 -13.51 3.75
CA LEU A 326 4.62 -12.32 4.07
C LEU A 326 5.13 -11.12 3.25
N HIS A 327 4.33 -10.74 2.27
CA HIS A 327 4.62 -9.68 1.31
C HIS A 327 4.01 -8.33 1.72
N PHE A 328 4.76 -7.26 1.45
CA PHE A 328 4.37 -5.87 1.64
C PHE A 328 4.42 -5.10 0.30
N LEU A 329 4.10 -3.81 0.31
CA LEU A 329 4.18 -2.97 -0.88
C LEU A 329 5.60 -3.02 -1.46
N ASN A 330 5.70 -3.22 -2.77
CA ASN A 330 6.95 -3.32 -3.54
C ASN A 330 7.95 -4.42 -3.12
N SER A 331 7.59 -5.27 -2.16
CA SER A 331 8.32 -6.52 -1.91
C SER A 331 8.35 -7.40 -3.16
N THR A 332 9.40 -8.21 -3.30
CA THR A 332 9.65 -9.00 -4.50
C THR A 332 9.79 -10.48 -4.18
N ARG A 333 9.68 -11.34 -5.19
CA ARG A 333 9.91 -12.78 -5.04
C ARG A 333 11.40 -13.09 -5.08
N HIS A 334 11.79 -14.21 -4.47
CA HIS A 334 13.16 -14.70 -4.55
C HIS A 334 13.53 -15.24 -5.93
N LYS A 335 12.60 -15.91 -6.62
CA LYS A 335 12.90 -16.63 -7.88
C LYS A 335 13.38 -15.74 -9.03
N ASP A 336 12.91 -14.49 -9.08
CA ASP A 336 13.11 -13.61 -10.23
C ASP A 336 13.24 -12.12 -9.85
N GLY A 337 13.19 -11.76 -8.57
CA GLY A 337 13.28 -10.38 -8.11
C GLY A 337 12.10 -9.50 -8.53
N ASN A 338 11.05 -10.07 -9.12
CA ASN A 338 9.88 -9.35 -9.58
C ASN A 338 8.82 -9.24 -8.50
N LYS A 339 7.99 -8.20 -8.59
CA LYS A 339 6.78 -8.07 -7.78
C LYS A 339 5.75 -9.13 -8.20
N ASP A 340 5.01 -9.63 -7.23
CA ASP A 340 3.88 -10.53 -7.47
C ASP A 340 2.57 -9.76 -7.48
N GLU A 341 1.88 -9.70 -8.62
CA GLU A 341 0.69 -8.88 -8.79
C GLU A 341 -0.43 -9.23 -7.81
N THR A 342 -0.60 -10.52 -7.49
CA THR A 342 -1.62 -10.96 -6.54
C THR A 342 -1.27 -10.52 -5.13
N HIS A 343 -0.01 -10.66 -4.69
CA HIS A 343 0.41 -10.11 -3.40
C HIS A 343 0.23 -8.59 -3.37
N GLN A 344 0.67 -7.86 -4.39
CA GLN A 344 0.53 -6.41 -4.43
C GLN A 344 -0.94 -5.96 -4.40
N LYS A 345 -1.84 -6.68 -5.08
CA LYS A 345 -3.29 -6.46 -5.00
C LYS A 345 -3.81 -6.69 -3.58
N ASN A 346 -3.42 -7.80 -2.94
CA ASN A 346 -3.85 -8.11 -1.58
C ASN A 346 -3.33 -7.12 -0.54
N VAL A 347 -2.11 -6.58 -0.71
CA VAL A 347 -1.61 -5.49 0.15
C VAL A 347 -2.47 -4.23 0.01
N LYS A 348 -2.92 -3.90 -1.21
CA LYS A 348 -3.86 -2.78 -1.42
C LYS A 348 -5.22 -3.04 -0.76
N ILE A 349 -5.71 -4.28 -0.81
CA ILE A 349 -6.95 -4.69 -0.10
C ILE A 349 -6.77 -4.54 1.41
N SER A 350 -5.65 -4.98 1.97
CA SER A 350 -5.39 -4.88 3.41
C SER A 350 -5.09 -3.47 3.89
N ALA A 351 -4.71 -2.56 2.99
CA ALA A 351 -4.64 -1.12 3.23
C ALA A 351 -5.99 -0.40 3.05
N GLY A 352 -7.00 -1.06 2.48
CA GLY A 352 -8.31 -0.45 2.20
C GLY A 352 -8.35 0.43 0.95
N ILE A 353 -7.31 0.38 0.11
CA ILE A 353 -7.21 1.15 -1.13
C ILE A 353 -8.15 0.59 -2.21
N ILE A 354 -8.29 -0.73 -2.26
CA ILE A 354 -9.21 -1.41 -3.18
C ILE A 354 -10.05 -2.44 -2.43
N LYS A 355 -11.23 -2.78 -2.96
CA LYS A 355 -12.20 -3.68 -2.32
C LYS A 355 -12.23 -5.05 -2.96
#